data_AF-S7NC61-F1
#
_entry.id   AF-S7NC61-F1
#
_cell.length_a   1.000
_cell.length_b   1.000
_cell.length_c   1.000
_cell.angle_alpha   90.00
_cell.angle_beta   90.00
_cell.angle_gamma   90.00
#
_symmetry.space_group_name_H-M   'P 1'
#
loop_
_entity.id
_entity.type
_entity.pdbx_description
1 polymer ?
#
loop_
_entity_poly.entity_id
_entity_poly.type
_entity_poly.pdbx_seq_one_letter_code
_entity_poly.pdbx_strand_id
1 'polypeptide(L)'
;MAFLPATEPALDPSWNHRVYRLALTKLSPPVIPFMPLLLKDMTFIHEGNHTLVENLINFEKMRMMARAVRMLHHCRSHSNVPLSPLRSRVSHLHEDIQAARVSTCSEQSLSTRSPASTWAYVQQLKVIDNQRELSRLSRELEP
;
A
#
# COMPACT_ATOMS: atom_id res chain seq x y z
N MET A 1 -10.39 6.93 20.68
CA MET A 1 -10.02 7.69 19.47
C MET A 1 -8.58 8.20 19.59
N ALA A 2 -7.55 7.39 19.32
CA ALA A 2 -6.15 7.81 19.51
C ALA A 2 -5.14 7.14 18.55
N PHE A 3 -5.55 6.76 17.34
CA PHE A 3 -4.64 6.16 16.33
C PHE A 3 -4.24 7.11 15.19
N LEU A 4 -4.95 8.23 14.99
CA LEU A 4 -4.64 9.21 13.94
C LEU A 4 -3.30 9.98 14.12
N PRO A 5 -2.86 10.40 15.31
CA PRO A 5 -1.64 11.20 15.42
C PRO A 5 -0.35 10.42 15.12
N ALA A 6 -0.40 9.08 15.04
CA ALA A 6 0.76 8.25 14.76
C ALA A 6 1.10 8.16 13.25
N THR A 7 0.16 8.46 12.34
CA THR A 7 0.37 8.32 10.89
C THR A 7 0.76 9.62 10.19
N GLU A 8 0.34 10.78 10.72
CA GLU A 8 0.64 12.11 10.16
C GLU A 8 2.15 12.40 9.99
N PRO A 9 3.04 12.06 10.93
CA PRO A 9 4.48 12.35 10.78
C PRO A 9 5.13 11.55 9.66
N ALA A 10 4.54 10.42 9.26
CA ALA A 10 5.16 9.51 8.29
C ALA A 10 5.19 10.10 6.87
N LEU A 11 4.29 11.04 6.54
CA LEU A 11 4.18 11.67 5.23
C LEU A 11 4.61 13.15 5.21
N ASP A 12 5.23 13.64 6.28
CA ASP A 12 5.77 15.00 6.37
C ASP A 12 6.64 15.33 5.13
N PRO A 13 6.30 16.37 4.35
CA PRO A 13 7.03 16.74 3.13
C PRO A 13 8.42 17.32 3.41
N SER A 14 8.73 17.69 4.65
CA SER A 14 9.99 18.29 5.06
C SER A 14 11.20 17.48 4.59
N TRP A 15 12.21 18.19 4.09
CA TRP A 15 13.45 17.59 3.58
C TRP A 15 13.21 16.51 2.52
N ASN A 16 12.24 16.73 1.63
CA ASN A 16 11.83 15.79 0.58
C ASN A 16 11.37 14.43 1.15
N HIS A 17 10.41 14.47 2.08
CA HIS A 17 9.84 13.29 2.73
C HIS A 17 10.90 12.43 3.44
N ARG A 18 11.83 13.06 4.15
CA ARG A 18 12.95 12.37 4.81
C ARG A 18 12.50 11.26 5.78
N VAL A 19 11.43 11.52 6.55
CA VAL A 19 10.88 10.55 7.51
C VAL A 19 10.41 9.29 6.80
N TYR A 20 9.57 9.44 5.76
CA TYR A 20 9.12 8.35 4.92
C TYR A 20 10.28 7.55 4.32
N ARG A 21 11.24 8.25 3.71
CA ARG A 21 12.39 7.61 3.04
C ARG A 21 13.23 6.80 4.02
N LEU A 22 13.52 7.34 5.20
CA LEU A 22 14.24 6.62 6.26
C LEU A 22 13.45 5.40 6.74
N ALA A 23 12.14 5.53 6.92
CA ALA A 23 11.29 4.39 7.29
C ALA A 23 11.34 3.28 6.23
N LEU A 24 11.23 3.63 4.94
CA LEU A 24 11.28 2.66 3.84
C LEU A 24 12.60 1.88 3.81
N THR A 25 13.74 2.51 4.11
CA THR A 25 15.04 1.81 4.19
C THR A 25 15.16 0.80 5.32
N LYS A 26 14.33 0.91 6.36
CA LYS A 26 14.32 -0.01 7.52
C LYS A 26 13.39 -1.20 7.31
N LEU A 27 12.54 -1.18 6.29
CA LEU A 27 11.61 -2.27 5.99
C LEU A 27 12.28 -3.31 5.11
N SER A 28 11.98 -4.59 5.36
CA SER A 28 12.32 -5.67 4.46
C SER A 28 11.16 -5.94 3.49
N PRO A 29 11.45 -6.21 2.20
CA PRO A 29 10.44 -6.68 1.25
C PRO A 29 9.71 -7.96 1.73
N PRO A 30 8.43 -8.17 1.33
CA PRO A 30 7.67 -7.36 0.39
C PRO A 30 7.02 -6.12 1.02
N VAL A 31 7.10 -4.98 0.32
CA VAL A 31 6.56 -3.69 0.76
C VAL A 31 5.86 -3.02 -0.42
N ILE A 32 4.73 -2.34 -0.18
CA ILE A 32 4.12 -1.44 -1.16
C ILE A 32 4.59 -0.01 -0.82
N PRO A 33 5.43 0.62 -1.67
CA PRO A 33 5.88 1.98 -1.40
C PRO A 33 4.77 3.00 -1.65
N PHE A 34 4.97 4.22 -1.15
CA PHE A 34 4.09 5.36 -1.41
C PHE A 34 4.29 5.81 -2.86
N MET A 35 3.47 5.25 -3.74
CA MET A 35 3.57 5.42 -5.19
C MET A 35 3.60 6.89 -5.64
N PRO A 36 2.83 7.82 -5.07
CA PRO A 36 2.91 9.23 -5.45
C PRO A 36 4.32 9.84 -5.30
N LEU A 37 5.06 9.51 -4.24
CA LEU A 37 6.43 10.02 -4.06
C LEU A 37 7.42 9.40 -5.05
N LEU A 38 7.27 8.11 -5.37
CA LEU A 38 8.08 7.46 -6.40
C LEU A 38 7.82 8.06 -7.79
N LEU A 39 6.55 8.28 -8.13
CA LEU A 39 6.16 8.93 -9.39
C LEU A 39 6.70 10.35 -9.45
N LYS A 40 6.57 11.12 -8.36
CA LYS A 40 7.19 12.45 -8.22
C LYS A 40 8.69 12.39 -8.51
N ASP A 41 9.45 11.50 -7.87
CA ASP A 41 10.90 11.38 -8.10
C ASP A 41 11.24 11.13 -9.57
N MET A 42 10.51 10.22 -10.24
CA MET A 42 10.73 9.94 -11.67
C MET A 42 10.40 11.13 -12.57
N THR A 43 9.31 11.85 -12.29
CA THR A 43 8.96 13.08 -13.01
C THR A 43 10.05 14.14 -12.88
N PHE A 44 10.52 14.41 -11.65
CA PHE A 44 11.58 15.38 -11.41
C PHE A 44 12.90 15.00 -12.08
N ILE A 45 13.26 13.71 -12.11
CA ILE A 45 14.43 13.24 -12.87
C ILE A 45 14.24 13.47 -14.36
N HIS A 46 13.05 13.18 -14.89
CA HIS A 46 12.76 13.28 -16.32
C HIS A 46 12.78 14.73 -16.82
N GLU A 47 12.12 15.63 -16.09
CA GLU A 47 11.98 17.05 -16.43
C GLU A 47 13.26 17.84 -16.12
N GLY A 48 13.95 17.50 -15.02
CA GLY A 48 15.15 18.22 -14.58
C GLY A 48 16.44 17.85 -15.30
N ASN A 49 16.45 16.81 -16.15
CA ASN A 49 17.65 16.33 -16.83
C ASN A 49 17.35 16.05 -18.31
N HIS A 50 18.13 16.61 -19.23
CA HIS A 50 17.99 16.27 -20.65
C HIS A 50 18.43 14.83 -20.94
N THR A 51 17.69 14.15 -21.81
CA THR A 51 18.00 12.78 -22.25
C THR A 51 19.25 12.74 -23.13
N LEU A 52 19.48 13.79 -23.91
CA LEU A 52 20.66 13.97 -24.75
C LEU A 52 21.41 15.23 -24.29
N VAL A 53 22.72 15.14 -24.22
CA VAL A 53 23.63 16.27 -23.99
C VAL A 53 24.66 16.20 -25.11
N GLU A 54 24.78 17.27 -25.91
CA GLU A 54 25.66 17.30 -27.08
C GLU A 54 25.43 16.11 -28.04
N ASN A 55 24.17 15.76 -28.27
CA ASN A 55 23.72 14.61 -29.07
C ASN A 55 24.17 13.23 -28.56
N LEU A 56 24.74 13.16 -27.36
CA LEU A 56 25.10 11.91 -26.67
C LEU A 56 24.08 11.58 -25.58
N ILE A 57 23.89 10.29 -25.33
CA ILE A 57 22.98 9.81 -24.27
C ILE A 57 23.49 10.26 -22.91
N ASN A 58 22.63 10.92 -22.13
CA ASN A 58 22.92 11.27 -20.75
C ASN A 58 22.79 10.04 -19.84
N PHE A 59 23.90 9.32 -19.66
CA PHE A 59 23.94 8.15 -18.79
C PHE A 59 23.70 8.47 -17.30
N GLU A 60 23.96 9.70 -16.85
CA GLU A 60 23.65 10.09 -15.48
C GLU A 60 22.13 10.12 -15.25
N LYS A 61 21.36 10.70 -16.18
CA LYS A 61 19.88 10.61 -16.16
C LYS A 61 19.42 9.16 -16.15
N MET A 62 19.98 8.32 -17.03
CA MET A 62 19.63 6.89 -17.09
C MET A 62 19.91 6.18 -15.77
N ARG A 63 21.05 6.48 -15.13
CA ARG A 63 21.43 5.91 -13.85
C ARG A 63 20.49 6.35 -12.72
N MET A 64 20.02 7.61 -12.74
CA MET A 64 19.02 8.12 -11.79
C MET A 64 17.68 7.39 -11.95
N MET A 65 17.15 7.30 -13.17
CA MET A 65 15.91 6.56 -13.46
C MET A 65 16.02 5.09 -13.03
N ALA A 66 17.14 4.44 -13.35
CA ALA A 66 17.37 3.05 -12.97
C ALA A 66 17.42 2.84 -11.44
N ARG A 67 17.86 3.83 -10.65
CA ARG A 67 17.79 3.76 -9.18
C ARG A 67 16.34 3.72 -8.68
N ALA A 68 15.47 4.56 -9.22
CA ALA A 68 14.04 4.57 -8.86
C ALA A 68 13.36 3.23 -9.20
N VAL A 69 13.63 2.69 -10.39
CA VAL A 69 13.08 1.38 -10.81
C VAL A 69 13.62 0.23 -9.96
N ARG A 70 14.93 0.22 -9.63
CA ARG A 70 15.51 -0.80 -8.75
C ARG A 70 14.92 -0.78 -7.36
N MET A 71 14.60 0.39 -6.83
CA MET A 71 13.89 0.51 -5.55
C MET A 71 12.53 -0.18 -5.61
N LEU A 72 11.73 0.07 -6.66
CA LEU A 72 10.44 -0.61 -6.85
C LEU A 72 10.60 -2.13 -6.98
N HIS A 73 11.62 -2.58 -7.71
CA HIS A 73 11.93 -4.01 -7.83
C HIS A 73 12.29 -4.62 -6.46
N HIS A 74 13.12 -3.93 -5.66
CA HIS A 74 13.46 -4.37 -4.31
C HIS A 74 12.21 -4.51 -3.44
N CYS A 75 11.30 -3.53 -3.44
CA CYS A 75 10.04 -3.58 -2.71
C CYS A 75 9.17 -4.81 -3.05
N ARG A 76 9.24 -5.32 -4.28
CA ARG A 76 8.51 -6.51 -4.75
C ARG A 76 9.25 -7.82 -4.51
N SER A 77 10.54 -7.77 -4.19
CA SER A 77 11.33 -8.99 -3.96
C SER A 77 10.76 -9.75 -2.77
N HIS A 78 10.72 -11.07 -2.87
CA HIS A 78 10.28 -11.91 -1.78
C HIS A 78 11.53 -12.47 -1.12
N SER A 79 11.72 -12.18 0.16
CA SER A 79 12.46 -13.11 1.01
C SER A 79 11.63 -14.39 1.10
N ASN A 80 12.23 -15.58 1.04
CA ASN A 80 11.54 -16.88 1.13
C ASN A 80 10.90 -17.15 2.51
N VAL A 81 10.50 -16.10 3.24
CA VAL A 81 9.78 -16.21 4.50
C VAL A 81 8.31 -16.45 4.14
N PRO A 82 7.72 -17.59 4.56
CA PRO A 82 6.30 -17.82 4.34
C PRO A 82 5.51 -16.71 5.05
N LEU A 83 4.86 -15.85 4.26
CA LEU A 83 3.87 -14.92 4.78
C LEU A 83 2.66 -15.75 5.20
N SER A 84 2.68 -16.22 6.45
CA SER A 84 1.64 -16.98 7.14
C SER A 84 1.34 -18.41 6.59
N PRO A 85 1.04 -19.39 7.47
CA PRO A 85 0.66 -20.75 7.04
C PRO A 85 -0.67 -20.82 6.27
N LEU A 86 -1.46 -19.75 6.22
CA LEU A 86 -2.85 -19.79 5.74
C LEU A 86 -3.01 -19.64 4.22
N ARG A 87 -1.91 -19.53 3.47
CA ARG A 87 -1.93 -19.44 2.00
C ARG A 87 -1.29 -20.66 1.34
N SER A 88 -1.39 -21.83 1.98
CA SER A 88 -1.16 -23.08 1.26
C SER A 88 -2.32 -23.31 0.30
N ARG A 89 -2.01 -23.49 -0.98
CA ARG A 89 -2.96 -23.96 -1.99
C ARG A 89 -3.63 -25.22 -1.46
N VAL A 90 -4.96 -25.20 -1.31
CA VAL A 90 -5.75 -26.41 -1.04
C VAL A 90 -5.52 -27.38 -2.20
N SER A 91 -4.67 -28.37 -1.95
CA SER A 91 -4.49 -29.55 -2.78
C SER A 91 -4.65 -30.74 -1.83
N HIS A 92 -5.90 -31.23 -1.73
CA HIS A 92 -6.33 -32.51 -1.16
C HIS A 92 -6.13 -32.80 0.35
N LEU A 93 -7.04 -33.66 0.86
CA LEU A 93 -7.15 -34.31 2.19
C LEU A 93 -8.03 -33.52 3.20
N HIS A 94 -9.35 -33.77 3.28
CA HIS A 94 -10.07 -34.88 3.96
C HIS A 94 -9.82 -34.98 5.48
N GLU A 95 -10.85 -34.53 6.21
CA GLU A 95 -11.34 -34.77 7.60
C GLU A 95 -10.38 -34.90 8.79
N ASP A 96 -10.61 -34.06 9.83
CA ASP A 96 -11.16 -34.58 11.09
C ASP A 96 -11.63 -33.47 12.08
N ILE A 97 -12.93 -33.55 12.39
CA ILE A 97 -13.63 -33.51 13.69
C ILE A 97 -13.10 -32.61 14.84
N GLN A 98 -13.90 -31.55 15.09
CA GLN A 98 -14.34 -30.98 16.38
C GLN A 98 -13.33 -30.68 17.51
N ALA A 99 -13.22 -29.39 17.85
CA ALA A 99 -13.17 -28.94 19.25
C ALA A 99 -13.75 -27.52 19.37
N ALA A 100 -15.04 -27.45 19.69
CA ALA A 100 -15.74 -26.23 20.03
C ALA A 100 -15.26 -25.69 21.39
N ARG A 101 -14.93 -24.39 21.46
CA ARG A 101 -14.97 -23.60 22.69
C ARG A 101 -15.75 -22.33 22.40
N VAL A 102 -17.01 -22.34 22.82
CA VAL A 102 -17.96 -21.24 22.70
C VAL A 102 -17.56 -20.15 23.70
N SER A 103 -17.26 -18.96 23.19
CA SER A 103 -17.06 -17.74 23.97
C SER A 103 -18.28 -16.83 23.75
N THR A 104 -18.88 -16.40 24.85
CA THR A 104 -20.10 -15.60 24.91
C THR A 104 -19.82 -14.15 24.52
N CYS A 105 -19.91 -13.84 23.23
CA CYS A 105 -20.06 -12.48 22.71
C CYS A 105 -21.15 -12.47 21.62
N SER A 106 -22.32 -11.93 21.96
CA SER A 106 -23.41 -11.46 21.08
C SER A 106 -23.76 -12.29 19.84
N GLU A 107 -24.80 -13.12 19.96
CA GLU A 107 -25.34 -14.02 18.92
C GLU A 107 -26.12 -13.33 17.76
N GLN A 108 -25.75 -12.12 17.34
CA GLN A 108 -26.39 -11.46 16.18
C GLN A 108 -25.46 -11.06 15.03
N SER A 109 -24.20 -11.52 15.04
CA SER A 109 -23.25 -11.23 13.94
C SER A 109 -22.43 -12.44 13.47
N LEU A 110 -22.83 -13.67 13.83
CA LEU A 110 -22.20 -14.90 13.34
C LEU A 110 -22.80 -15.35 12.01
N SER A 111 -22.97 -14.42 11.05
CA SER A 111 -22.98 -14.84 9.66
C SER A 111 -21.54 -15.16 9.31
N THR A 112 -21.30 -16.41 8.91
CA THR A 112 -20.10 -16.92 8.25
C THR A 112 -19.61 -15.92 7.21
N ARG A 113 -18.74 -14.98 7.60
CA ARG A 113 -18.22 -13.96 6.70
C ARG A 113 -17.22 -14.65 5.78
N SER A 114 -17.73 -15.23 4.70
CA SER A 114 -16.94 -15.87 3.66
C SER A 114 -15.85 -14.88 3.24
N PRO A 115 -14.56 -15.28 3.22
CA PRO A 115 -13.50 -14.45 2.68
C PRO A 115 -13.87 -13.92 1.28
N ALA A 116 -14.61 -14.70 0.48
CA ALA A 116 -15.06 -14.32 -0.85
C ALA A 116 -15.96 -13.07 -0.86
N SER A 117 -16.90 -12.93 0.09
CA SER A 117 -17.76 -11.74 0.15
C SER A 117 -16.98 -10.49 0.56
N THR A 118 -16.01 -10.64 1.47
CA THR A 118 -15.13 -9.53 1.87
C THR A 118 -14.21 -9.11 0.71
N TRP A 119 -13.65 -10.08 -0.03
CA TRP A 119 -12.83 -9.81 -1.20
C TRP A 119 -13.63 -9.14 -2.32
N ALA A 120 -14.84 -9.62 -2.61
CA ALA A 120 -15.71 -9.02 -3.61
C ALA A 120 -16.04 -7.56 -3.27
N TYR A 121 -16.32 -7.27 -2.00
CA TYR A 121 -16.56 -5.90 -1.54
C TYR A 121 -15.34 -4.99 -1.75
N VAL A 122 -14.15 -5.44 -1.35
CA VAL A 122 -12.89 -4.66 -1.52
C VAL A 122 -12.57 -4.41 -2.99
N GLN A 123 -12.90 -5.35 -3.88
CA GLN A 123 -12.68 -5.23 -5.32
C GLN A 123 -13.69 -4.31 -6.02
N GLN A 124 -14.85 -4.07 -5.42
CA GLN A 124 -15.97 -3.36 -6.04
C GLN A 124 -16.42 -2.16 -5.18
N LEU A 125 -15.46 -1.38 -4.68
CA LEU A 125 -15.74 -0.16 -3.92
C LEU A 125 -16.43 0.88 -4.80
N LYS A 126 -17.59 1.36 -4.36
CA LYS A 126 -18.24 2.55 -4.92
C LYS A 126 -17.82 3.76 -4.10
N VAL A 127 -17.17 4.72 -4.74
CA VAL A 127 -16.57 5.89 -4.09
C VAL A 127 -17.14 7.16 -4.72
N ILE A 128 -17.37 8.19 -3.90
CA ILE A 128 -17.63 9.55 -4.37
C ILE A 128 -16.27 10.24 -4.47
N ASP A 129 -15.83 10.58 -5.69
CA ASP A 129 -14.55 11.25 -5.96
C ASP A 129 -14.71 12.77 -6.16
N ASN A 130 -15.95 13.26 -6.33
CA ASN A 130 -16.26 14.68 -6.44
C ASN A 130 -16.10 15.37 -5.08
N GLN A 131 -14.95 16.02 -4.87
CA GLN A 131 -14.65 16.73 -3.63
C GLN A 131 -15.68 17.81 -3.26
N ARG A 132 -16.31 18.48 -4.24
CA ARG A 132 -17.34 19.49 -3.97
C ARG A 132 -18.58 18.87 -3.36
N GLU A 133 -18.95 17.68 -3.82
CA GLU A 133 -20.10 16.94 -3.29
C GLU A 133 -19.82 16.41 -1.89
N LEU A 134 -18.63 15.83 -1.66
CA LEU A 134 -18.18 15.44 -0.32
C LEU A 134 -18.22 16.62 0.66
N SER A 135 -17.71 17.80 0.26
CA SER A 135 -17.74 19.01 1.09
C SER A 135 -19.15 19.58 1.31
N ARG A 136 -20.09 19.37 0.37
CA ARG A 136 -21.50 19.71 0.59
C ARG A 136 -22.12 18.78 1.65
N LEU A 137 -22.00 17.48 1.46
CA LEU A 137 -22.53 16.46 2.38
C LEU A 137 -21.96 16.62 3.80
N SER A 138 -20.66 16.93 3.92
CA SER A 138 -20.02 17.16 5.23
C SER A 138 -20.65 18.33 5.99
N ARG A 139 -20.95 19.45 5.32
CA ARG A 139 -21.56 20.63 5.95
C ARG A 139 -23.03 20.41 6.32
N GLU A 140 -23.72 19.50 5.62
CA GLU A 140 -25.10 19.12 5.96
C GLU A 140 -25.17 18.24 7.22
N LEU A 141 -24.10 17.49 7.52
CA LEU A 141 -24.01 16.64 8.70
C LEU A 141 -23.64 17.41 9.97
N GLU A 142 -22.75 18.39 9.86
CA GLU A 142 -22.28 19.24 10.96
C GLU A 142 -22.47 20.73 10.58
N PRO A 143 -23.70 21.27 10.74
CA PRO A 143 -24.04 22.64 10.32
C PRO A 143 -23.42 23.74 11.20
#